data_AF-A0A1M3IAR7-F1
#
_entry.id   AF-A0A1M3IAR7-F1
#
_cell.length_a   1.000
_cell.length_b   1.000
_cell.length_c   1.000
_cell.angle_alpha   90.00
_cell.angle_beta   90.00
_cell.angle_gamma   90.00
#
_symmetry.space_group_name_H-M   'P 1'
#
loop_
_entity.id
_entity.type
_entity.pdbx_description
1 polymer ?
#
loop_
_entity_poly.entity_id
_entity_poly.type
_entity_poly.pdbx_seq_one_letter_code
_entity_poly.pdbx_strand_id
1 'polypeptide(L)' 'MEYTIITALNKDQFIQKVNGMIREGWEPQGGVTQLRDYYSPTELVQPVNTENMFAQAMIKR' A
#
# COMPACT_ATOMS: atom_id res chain seq x y z
N MET A 1 -5.00 -13.69 -17.13
CA MET A 1 -5.43 -12.71 -16.12
C MET A 1 -4.80 -13.00 -14.76
N GLU A 2 -3.73 -12.29 -14.46
CA GLU A 2 -2.97 -12.34 -13.21
C GLU A 2 -3.34 -11.13 -12.33
N TYR A 3 -3.33 -11.30 -11.01
CA TYR A 3 -3.68 -10.28 -10.03
C TYR A 3 -2.66 -10.23 -8.90
N THR A 4 -2.33 -9.03 -8.42
CA THR A 4 -1.48 -8.84 -7.23
C THR A 4 -1.80 -7.54 -6.48
N ILE A 5 -1.29 -7.41 -5.26
CA ILE A 5 -1.41 -6.21 -4.43
C ILE A 5 -0.01 -5.69 -4.11
N ILE A 6 0.24 -4.43 -4.46
CA ILE A 6 1.46 -3.73 -4.08
C ILE A 6 1.21 -3.03 -2.74
N THR A 7 2.10 -3.24 -1.78
CA THR A 7 2.14 -2.48 -0.53
C THR A 7 3.49 -1.77 -0.32
N ALA A 8 3.46 -0.61 0.34
CA ALA A 8 4.68 0.08 0.79
C ALA A 8 4.41 1.01 1.99
N LEU A 9 5.44 1.21 2.83
CA LEU A 9 5.35 2.00 4.07
C LEU A 9 5.49 3.51 3.87
N ASN A 10 5.80 3.96 2.65
CA ASN A 10 5.82 5.37 2.30
C ASN A 10 5.43 5.58 0.84
N LYS A 11 5.04 6.82 0.55
CA LYS A 11 4.51 7.22 -0.75
C LYS A 11 5.52 7.04 -1.89
N ASP A 12 6.79 7.34 -1.67
CA ASP A 12 7.80 7.30 -2.73
C ASP A 12 8.10 5.87 -3.16
N GLN A 13 8.29 4.97 -2.20
CA GLN A 13 8.43 3.53 -2.47
C GLN A 13 7.19 2.97 -3.16
N PHE A 14 5.99 3.38 -2.73
CA PHE A 14 4.75 2.98 -3.35
C PHE A 14 4.68 3.37 -4.82
N ILE A 15 4.96 4.64 -5.14
CA ILE A 15 4.97 5.18 -6.51
C ILE A 15 6.00 4.44 -7.36
N GLN A 16 7.20 4.18 -6.83
CA GLN A 16 8.24 3.45 -7.55
C GLN A 16 7.78 2.02 -7.92
N LYS A 17 7.20 1.29 -6.97
CA LYS A 17 6.70 -0.08 -7.21
C LYS A 17 5.56 -0.11 -8.22
N VAL A 18 4.56 0.77 -8.07
CA VAL A 18 3.41 0.87 -9.00
C VAL A 18 3.89 1.21 -10.41
N ASN A 19 4.76 2.21 -10.57
CA ASN A 19 5.28 2.60 -11.87
C ASN A 19 6.15 1.51 -12.51
N GLY A 20 6.89 0.73 -11.72
CA GLY A 20 7.63 -0.44 -12.21
C GLY A 20 6.70 -1.47 -12.84
N MET A 21 5.64 -1.83 -12.13
CA MET A 21 4.61 -2.76 -12.61
C MET A 21 3.87 -2.24 -13.85
N ILE A 22 3.56 -0.94 -13.91
CA ILE A 22 2.97 -0.34 -15.11
C ILE A 22 3.88 -0.51 -16.34
N ARG A 23 5.19 -0.33 -16.20
CA ARG A 23 6.15 -0.56 -17.30
C ARG A 23 6.24 -2.02 -17.73
N GLU A 24 5.96 -2.95 -16.83
CA GLU A 24 5.88 -4.39 -17.11
C GLU A 24 4.52 -4.82 -17.71
N GLY A 25 3.62 -3.87 -17.96
CA GLY A 25 2.32 -4.11 -18.58
C GLY A 25 1.19 -4.45 -17.60
N TRP A 26 1.35 -4.12 -16.32
CA TRP A 26 0.27 -4.21 -15.34
C TRP A 26 -0.57 -2.94 -15.31
N GLU A 27 -1.86 -3.10 -14.99
CA GLU A 27 -2.82 -2.00 -14.88
C GLU A 27 -3.33 -1.89 -13.44
N PRO A 28 -3.39 -0.68 -12.85
CA PRO A 28 -4.00 -0.50 -11.54
C PRO A 28 -5.51 -0.73 -11.61
N GLN A 29 -6.05 -1.35 -10.56
CA GLN A 29 -7.48 -1.61 -10.39
C GLN A 29 -8.01 -0.88 -9.17
N GLY A 30 -9.02 -0.01 -9.36
CA GLY A 30 -9.63 0.77 -8.29
C GLY A 30 -8.74 1.93 -7.80
N GLY A 31 -8.82 2.25 -6.51
CA GLY A 31 -8.08 3.36 -5.88
C GLY A 31 -7.02 2.90 -4.88
N VAL A 32 -6.21 3.85 -4.41
CA VAL A 32 -5.16 3.63 -3.40
C VAL A 32 -5.79 3.68 -2.00
N THR A 33 -5.48 2.70 -1.16
CA THR A 33 -5.87 2.72 0.26
C THR A 33 -4.66 3.04 1.13
N GLN A 34 -4.83 3.92 2.12
CA GLN A 34 -3.88 4.15 3.19
C GLN A 34 -4.38 3.45 4.46
N LEU A 35 -3.65 2.45 4.93
CA LEU A 35 -3.92 1.79 6.20
C LEU A 35 -3.31 2.62 7.33
N ARG A 36 -4.12 3.00 8.31
CA ARG A 36 -3.70 3.60 9.57
C ARG A 36 -4.26 2.74 10.69
N ASP A 37 -3.39 2.06 11.42
CA ASP A 37 -3.80 1.39 12.65
C ASP A 37 -4.06 2.45 13.71
N TYR A 38 -5.33 2.62 14.07
CA TYR A 38 -5.74 3.48 15.18
C TYR A 38 -5.72 2.68 16.47
N TYR A 39 -4.77 2.98 17.36
CA TYR A 39 -4.83 2.51 18.74
C TYR A 39 -5.78 3.39 19.57
N SER A 40 -6.73 2.76 20.25
CA SER A 40 -7.62 3.38 21.24
C SER A 40 -6.84 3.71 22.52
N PRO A 41 -7.04 4.88 23.16
CA PRO A 41 -6.11 5.44 24.15
C PRO A 41 -6.22 4.85 25.57
N THR A 42 -6.81 3.66 25.77
CA THR A 42 -7.10 3.16 27.12
C THR A 42 -5.96 2.43 27.83
N GLU A 43 -4.82 2.12 27.20
CA GLU A 43 -3.68 1.52 27.93
C GLU A 43 -2.34 2.11 27.50
N LEU A 44 -1.62 2.63 28.50
CA LEU A 44 -0.26 3.16 28.43
C LEU A 44 0.73 2.07 27.97
N VAL A 45 0.83 1.82 26.66
CA VAL A 45 1.94 1.06 26.07
C VAL A 45 2.34 1.76 24.77
N GLN A 46 3.49 2.44 24.83
CA GLN A 46 4.38 2.97 23.79
C GLN A 46 3.84 3.19 22.36
N PRO A 47 4.22 4.30 21.68
CA PRO A 47 3.90 4.48 20.27
C PRO A 47 4.59 3.38 19.45
N VAL A 48 3.88 2.31 19.15
CA VAL A 48 4.28 1.37 18.12
C VAL A 48 4.24 2.17 16.84
N ASN A 49 5.40 2.28 16.17
CA ASN A 49 5.57 2.97 14.90
C ASN A 49 4.32 2.78 14.03
N THR A 50 3.59 3.87 13.80
CA THR A 50 2.39 3.84 12.97
C THR A 50 2.85 3.63 11.53
N GLU A 51 2.86 2.39 11.08
CA GLU A 51 3.28 2.05 9.73
C GLU A 51 2.17 2.46 8.75
N ASN A 52 2.23 3.72 8.29
CA ASN A 52 1.39 4.21 7.20
C ASN A 52 1.64 3.36 5.95
N MET A 53 0.76 2.41 5.65
CA MET A 53 0.94 1.54 4.49
C MET A 53 0.03 1.97 3.35
N PHE A 54 0.60 2.14 2.15
CA PHE A 54 -0.11 2.38 0.90
C PHE A 54 -0.32 1.06 0.19
N ALA A 55 -1.52 0.83 -0.35
CA ALA A 55 -1.86 -0.38 -1.10
C ALA A 55 -2.53 -0.07 -2.45
N GLN A 56 -2.19 -0.84 -3.50
CA GLN A 56 -2.82 -0.80 -4.83
C GLN A 56 -2.95 -2.20 -5.40
N ALA A 57 -4.15 -2.54 -5.85
CA ALA A 57 -4.40 -3.75 -6.64
C ALA A 57 -3.94 -3.55 -8.09
N MET A 58 -3.29 -4.55 -8.67
CA MET A 58 -2.78 -4.54 -10.04
C MET A 58 -3.27 -5.79 -10.79
N ILE A 59 -3.56 -5.64 -12.08
CA ILE A 59 -3.99 -6.74 -12.95
C ILE A 59 -3.15 -6.78 -14.23
N LYS A 60 -2.92 -7.97 -14.78
CA LYS A 60 -2.31 -8.17 -16.10
C LYS A 60 -3.16 -9.15 -16.89
N ARG A 61 -3.58 -8.77 -18.10
CA ARG A 61 -4.53 -9.54 -18.90
C ARG A 61 -3.88 -10.77 -19.52
#